data_AF-A0A8S4BIV1-F1
#
_entry.id   AF-A0A8S4BIV1-F1
#
_cell.length_a   1.000
_cell.length_b   1.000
_cell.length_c   1.000
_cell.angle_alpha   90.00
_cell.angle_beta   90.00
_cell.angle_gamma   90.00
#
_symmetry.space_group_name_H-M   'P 1'
#
loop_
_entity.id
_entity.type
_entity.pdbx_description
1 polymer ?
#
loop_
_entity_poly.entity_id
_entity_poly.type
_entity_poly.pdbx_seq_one_letter_code
_entity_poly.pdbx_strand_id
1 'polypeptide(L)' 'MVREVENLEDFNKILKEAGEKLVVVDFTATWCGPCKQIGPKFEDLSKQPENSNVVFLKVDVDEAEPLWD' A
#
# COMPACT_ATOMS: atom_id res chain seq x y z
N MET A 1 10.04 0.94 -1.80
CA MET A 1 9.14 1.22 -2.95
C MET A 1 7.77 0.72 -2.56
N VAL A 2 6.72 1.48 -2.88
CA VAL A 2 5.33 1.11 -2.61
C VAL A 2 4.81 0.24 -3.76
N ARG A 3 4.08 -0.83 -3.43
CA ARG A 3 3.41 -1.70 -4.41
C ARG A 3 1.92 -1.34 -4.50
N GLU A 4 1.42 -1.18 -5.71
CA GLU A 4 -0.01 -0.98 -5.96
C GLU A 4 -0.74 -2.33 -5.92
N VAL A 5 -1.95 -2.32 -5.36
CA VAL A 5 -2.81 -3.49 -5.18
C VAL A 5 -4.04 -3.30 -6.05
N GLU A 6 -4.29 -4.26 -6.95
CA GLU A 6 -5.38 -4.17 -7.94
C GLU A 6 -6.67 -4.86 -7.46
N ASN A 7 -6.56 -5.95 -6.69
CA ASN A 7 -7.69 -6.76 -6.27
C ASN A 7 -7.37 -7.64 -5.05
N LEU A 8 -8.37 -8.39 -4.57
CA LEU A 8 -8.26 -9.23 -3.37
C LEU A 8 -7.27 -10.39 -3.53
N GLU A 9 -7.14 -10.94 -4.74
CA GLU A 9 -6.16 -12.02 -5.00
C GLU A 9 -4.73 -11.50 -4.85
N ASP A 10 -4.42 -10.34 -5.45
CA ASP A 10 -3.10 -9.72 -5.33
C ASP A 10 -2.79 -9.33 -3.89
N PHE A 11 -3.77 -8.74 -3.19
CA PHE A 11 -3.61 -8.39 -1.77
C PHE A 11 -3.28 -9.61 -0.90
N ASN A 12 -4.05 -10.69 -1.03
CA ASN A 12 -3.82 -11.92 -0.28
C ASN A 12 -2.49 -12.59 -0.61
N LYS A 13 -2.09 -12.56 -1.89
CA LYS A 13 -0.78 -13.04 -2.33
C LYS A 13 0.35 -12.26 -1.66
N ILE A 14 0.26 -10.94 -1.66
CA ILE A 14 1.25 -10.07 -1.01
C ILE A 14 1.36 -10.38 0.49
N LEU A 15 0.23 -10.50 1.19
CA LEU A 15 0.23 -10.80 2.63
C LEU A 15 0.89 -12.14 2.92
N LYS A 16 0.65 -13.16 2.08
CA LYS A 16 1.30 -14.46 2.20
C LYS A 16 2.81 -14.39 1.94
N GLU A 17 3.24 -13.61 0.95
CA GLU A 17 4.66 -13.39 0.61
C GLU A 17 5.40 -12.56 1.69
N ALA A 18 4.70 -11.66 2.38
CA ALA A 18 5.26 -10.83 3.44
C ALA A 18 5.71 -11.65 4.66
N GLY A 19 5.07 -12.79 4.93
CA GLY A 19 5.36 -13.62 6.10
C GLY A 19 5.15 -12.84 7.40
N GLU A 20 6.21 -12.71 8.20
CA GLU A 20 6.18 -11.96 9.48
C GLU A 20 6.54 -10.48 9.36
N LYS A 21 6.80 -9.99 8.13
CA LYS A 21 7.14 -8.58 7.92
C LYS A 21 5.94 -7.70 8.25
N LEU A 22 6.22 -6.52 8.81
CA LEU A 22 5.21 -5.48 8.94
C LEU A 22 4.72 -5.08 7.54
N VAL A 23 3.40 -5.04 7.36
CA VAL A 23 2.74 -4.54 6.16
C VAL A 23 2.01 -3.26 6.52
N VAL A 24 2.25 -2.19 5.78
CA VAL A 24 1.54 -0.90 5.94
C VAL A 24 0.82 -0.61 4.63
N VAL A 25 -0.48 -0.30 4.71
CA VAL A 25 -1.34 -0.07 3.55
C VAL A 25 -1.88 1.36 3.59
N ASP A 26 -1.64 2.11 2.51
CA ASP A 26 -2.27 3.41 2.26
C ASP A 26 -3.51 3.22 1.38
N PHE A 27 -4.69 3.35 1.99
CA PHE A 27 -5.96 3.40 1.26
C PHE A 27 -6.21 4.85 0.83
N THR A 28 -6.13 5.09 -0.47
CA THR A 28 -6.07 6.44 -1.05
C THR A 28 -7.13 6.63 -2.12
N ALA A 29 -7.25 7.86 -2.61
CA ALA A 29 -8.11 8.19 -3.73
C ALA A 29 -7.57 9.41 -4.48
N THR A 30 -7.76 9.46 -5.80
CA THR A 30 -7.34 10.59 -6.64
C THR A 30 -8.08 11.89 -6.35
N TRP A 31 -9.19 11.88 -5.62
CA TRP A 31 -9.93 13.07 -5.19
C TRP A 31 -9.66 13.44 -3.72
N CYS A 32 -8.96 12.59 -2.97
CA CYS A 32 -8.67 12.81 -1.56
C CYS A 32 -7.48 13.77 -1.38
N GLY A 33 -7.78 15.03 -1.04
CA GLY A 33 -6.78 16.08 -0.79
C GLY A 33 -5.72 15.68 0.26
N PRO A 34 -6.12 15.24 1.48
CA PRO A 34 -5.17 14.79 2.50
C PRO A 34 -4.31 13.59 2.07
N CYS A 35 -4.89 12.64 1.33
CA CYS A 35 -4.17 11.46 0.84
C CYS A 35 -3.03 11.85 -0.13
N LYS A 36 -3.30 12.82 -1.02
CA LYS A 36 -2.26 13.39 -1.91
C LYS A 36 -1.14 14.08 -1.14
N GLN A 37 -1.45 14.71 0.00
CA GLN A 37 -0.44 15.40 0.80
C GLN A 37 0.49 14.42 1.51
N ILE A 38 -0.02 13.30 2.03
CA ILE A 38 0.80 12.31 2.73
C ILE A 38 1.51 11.34 1.77
N GLY A 39 0.97 11.10 0.57
CA GLY A 39 1.50 10.15 -0.41
C GLY A 39 3.01 10.26 -0.68
N PRO A 40 3.57 11.44 -0.98
CA PRO A 40 5.01 11.58 -1.18
C PRO A 40 5.83 11.18 0.05
N LYS A 41 5.33 11.47 1.27
CA LYS A 41 6.02 11.10 2.49
C LYS A 41 5.96 9.59 2.75
N PHE A 42 4.84 8.96 2.41
CA PHE A 42 4.68 7.50 2.46
C PHE A 42 5.66 6.80 1.50
N GLU A 43 5.79 7.31 0.28
CA GLU A 43 6.78 6.84 -0.71
C GLU A 43 8.22 6.97 -0.21
N ASP A 44 8.57 8.10 0.40
CA ASP A 44 9.90 8.33 0.96
C ASP A 44 10.21 7.37 2.12
N LEU A 45 9.25 7.12 3.01
CA LEU A 45 9.39 6.13 4.09
C LEU A 45 9.68 4.74 3.53
N SER A 46 9.05 4.36 2.41
CA SER A 46 9.26 3.06 1.76
C SER A 46 10.67 2.87 1.17
N LYS A 47 11.45 3.95 1.03
CA LYS A 47 12.81 3.96 0.46
C LYS A 47 13.90 4.04 1.52
N GLN A 48 13.52 4.28 2.77
CA GLN A 48 14.46 4.40 3.88
C GLN A 48 15.11 3.04 4.21
N PRO A 49 16.45 2.96 4.36
CA PRO A 49 17.14 1.71 4.69
C PRO A 49 16.64 1.04 5.97
N GLU A 50 16.28 1.83 6.98
CA GLU A 50 15.70 1.37 8.25
C GLU A 50 14.36 0.64 8.07
N ASN A 51 13.62 0.95 7.00
CA ASN A 51 12.33 0.34 6.68
C ASN A 51 12.45 -0.75 5.60
N SER A 52 13.67 -1.21 5.27
CA SER A 52 13.89 -2.25 4.25
C SER A 52 13.21 -3.59 4.54
N ASN A 53 12.81 -3.84 5.79
CA ASN A 53 12.05 -5.03 6.19
C ASN A 53 10.53 -4.79 6.28
N VAL A 54 10.03 -3.62 5.87
CA VAL A 54 8.60 -3.27 5.88
C VAL A 54 8.06 -3.33 4.45
N VAL A 55 6.86 -3.89 4.29
CA VAL A 55 6.15 -3.92 3.02
C VAL A 55 5.17 -2.75 2.97
N PHE A 56 5.31 -1.87 1.98
CA PHE A 56 4.44 -0.71 1.79
C PHE A 56 3.53 -0.95 0.60
N LEU A 57 2.22 -0.84 0.82
CA LEU A 57 1.18 -1.05 -0.18
C LEU A 57 0.33 0.20 -0.34
N LYS A 58 -0.20 0.39 -1.55
CA LYS A 58 -1.19 1.41 -1.87
C LYS A 58 -2.39 0.76 -2.54
N VAL A 59 -3.57 1.10 -2.08
CA VAL A 59 -4.86 0.69 -2.64
C VAL A 59 -5.62 1.95 -3.00
N ASP A 60 -5.87 2.18 -4.30
CA ASP A 60 -6.81 3.22 -4.69
C ASP A 60 -8.23 2.67 -4.58
N VAL A 61 -9.07 3.32 -3.77
CA VAL A 61 -10.42 2.82 -3.46
C VAL A 61 -11.40 2.93 -4.63
N ASP A 62 -11.06 3.70 -5.68
CA ASP A 62 -11.87 3.84 -6.89
C ASP A 62 -11.41 2.89 -8.01
N GLU A 63 -10.11 2.54 -8.05
CA GLU A 63 -9.52 1.70 -9.12
C GLU A 63 -9.42 0.22 -8.73
N ALA A 64 -9.15 -0.09 -7.47
CA ALA A 64 -9.04 -1.47 -7.02
C ALA A 64 -10.42 -2.15 -6.93
N GLU A 65 -10.48 -3.43 -7.28
CA GLU A 65 -11.66 -4.23 -6.97
C GLU A 65 -11.90 -4.26 -5.45
N PRO A 66 -13.16 -4.25 -4.99
CA PRO A 66 -13.48 -4.29 -3.57
C PRO A 66 -12.74 -5.39 -2.83
N LEU A 67 -11.97 -5.01 -1.82
CA LEU A 67 -11.25 -5.96 -0.96
C LEU A 67 -12.13 -6.51 0.19
N TRP A 68 -13.41 -6.13 0.22
CA TRP A 68 -14.34 -6.39 1.32
C TRP A 68 -15.50 -7.33 0.95
N ASP A 69 -15.38 -8.03 -0.18
CA ASP A 69 -16.29 -9.11 -0.57
C ASP A 69 -15.96 -10.45 0.11
#